data_AF-A0A7C1Z5P4-F1
#
_entry.id   AF-A0A7C1Z5P4-F1
#
_cell.length_a   1.000
_cell.length_b   1.000
_cell.length_c   1.000
_cell.angle_alpha   90.00
_cell.angle_beta   90.00
_cell.angle_gamma   90.00
#
_symmetry.space_group_name_H-M   'P 1'
#
loop_
_entity.id
_entity.type
_entity.pdbx_description
1 polymer ?
#
loop_
_entity_poly.entity_id
_entity_poly.type
_entity_poly.pdbx_seq_one_letter_code
_entity_poly.pdbx_strand_id
1 'polypeptide(L)'
;MSRKFFLFLCVIGIWLLPSLSQALKPDEILVIANSRVPDSVRIARYYMKKRNIPASNLIKVKISQKERCPREEYRRLILAPLKRFLVLADDDEKFRCIVTVYGVPLLIVPDRLDEEKEKRLVAKRLFLEMLKHKLEMAKEEGKEKEVIDALKKDIDKVRDEVRKLGETEQAASVDSELSLARFDKYRLEMWLPNPYFVGYQKNKGKLVPLKKRVFMVSRLDGPDYKTVKRIIDDSIAVENRGLTGIAYFDARYPNV
;
A
#
# COMPACT_ATOMS: atom_id res chain seq x y z
N MET A 1 22.81 54.25 10.38
CA MET A 1 22.85 52.94 9.71
C MET A 1 22.37 53.12 8.28
N SER A 2 23.19 52.83 7.25
CA SER A 2 22.82 53.16 5.87
C SER A 2 21.65 52.27 5.40
N ARG A 3 20.76 52.82 4.57
CA ARG A 3 19.61 52.09 4.00
C ARG A 3 20.03 50.80 3.28
N LYS A 4 21.26 50.77 2.73
CA LYS A 4 21.88 49.59 2.11
C LYS A 4 22.26 48.51 3.14
N PHE A 5 22.73 48.89 4.33
CA PHE A 5 23.04 47.96 5.42
C PHE A 5 21.78 47.32 6.02
N PHE A 6 20.70 48.08 6.15
CA PHE A 6 19.40 47.55 6.58
C PHE A 6 18.80 46.57 5.56
N LEU A 7 18.86 46.90 4.27
CA LEU A 7 18.44 45.99 3.18
C LEU A 7 19.26 44.70 3.16
N PHE A 8 20.58 44.77 3.38
CA PHE A 8 21.46 43.61 3.45
C PHE A 8 21.11 42.68 4.63
N LEU A 9 20.83 43.24 5.82
CA LEU A 9 20.36 42.50 6.99
C LEU A 9 19.00 41.82 6.77
N CYS A 10 18.06 42.49 6.09
CA CYS A 10 16.76 41.88 5.74
C CYS A 10 16.90 40.71 4.75
N VAL A 11 17.81 40.80 3.77
CA VAL A 11 18.06 39.71 2.81
C VAL A 11 18.71 38.51 3.51
N ILE A 12 19.66 38.71 4.41
CA ILE A 12 20.25 37.63 5.23
C ILE A 12 19.19 36.98 6.13
N GLY A 13 18.30 37.78 6.75
CA GLY A 13 17.20 37.27 7.56
C GLY A 13 16.23 36.37 6.79
N ILE A 14 15.99 36.65 5.50
CA ILE A 14 15.13 35.84 4.63
C ILE A 14 15.78 34.50 4.26
N TRP A 15 17.12 34.45 4.11
CA TRP A 15 17.86 33.21 3.83
C TRP A 15 18.10 32.35 5.08
N LEU A 16 17.98 32.92 6.28
CA LEU A 16 18.05 32.21 7.57
C LEU A 16 16.70 31.72 8.08
N LEU A 17 15.59 32.05 7.40
CA LEU A 17 14.30 31.44 7.71
C LEU A 17 14.42 29.94 7.41
N PRO A 18 14.29 29.04 8.41
CA PRO A 18 14.25 27.62 8.13
C PRO A 18 13.12 27.40 7.13
N SER A 19 13.44 26.87 5.96
CA SER A 19 12.44 26.39 5.02
C SER A 19 11.47 25.54 5.82
N LEU A 20 10.20 25.94 5.92
CA LEU A 20 9.17 25.19 6.61
C LEU A 20 9.16 23.78 6.01
N SER A 21 9.87 22.86 6.66
CA SER A 21 9.74 21.45 6.38
C SER A 21 8.31 21.13 6.77
N GLN A 22 7.47 20.81 5.78
CA GLN A 22 6.10 20.39 6.03
C GLN A 22 6.11 18.97 6.57
N ALA A 23 6.61 18.82 7.79
CA ALA A 23 6.50 17.60 8.57
C ALA A 23 5.03 17.34 8.87
N LEU A 24 4.68 16.05 9.00
CA LEU A 24 3.35 15.64 9.44
C LEU A 24 3.10 16.19 10.85
N LYS A 25 1.96 16.88 11.02
CA LYS A 25 1.49 17.28 12.34
C LYS A 25 0.75 16.12 13.02
N PRO A 26 0.76 16.03 14.35
CA PRO A 26 0.09 14.93 15.07
C PRO A 26 -1.40 14.78 14.73
N ASP A 27 -2.08 15.88 14.45
CA ASP A 27 -3.51 15.90 14.13
C ASP A 27 -3.83 15.49 12.69
N GLU A 28 -2.83 15.38 11.81
CA GLU A 28 -2.93 14.83 10.45
C GLU A 28 -2.80 13.29 10.41
N ILE A 29 -2.59 12.64 11.55
CA ILE A 29 -2.30 11.20 11.65
C ILE A 29 -3.51 10.45 12.22
N LEU A 30 -3.97 9.43 11.48
CA LEU A 30 -4.93 8.43 11.95
C LEU A 30 -4.21 7.18 12.43
N VAL A 31 -4.75 6.52 13.47
CA VAL A 31 -4.23 5.25 13.97
C VAL A 31 -5.33 4.19 13.91
N ILE A 32 -5.07 3.06 13.25
CA ILE A 32 -6.00 1.94 13.15
C ILE A 32 -5.52 0.81 14.06
N ALA A 33 -6.34 0.44 15.04
CA ALA A 33 -6.06 -0.63 15.99
C ALA A 33 -7.14 -1.72 15.98
N ASN A 34 -6.71 -2.97 16.13
CA ASN A 34 -7.64 -4.10 16.23
C ASN A 34 -8.12 -4.28 17.67
N SER A 35 -9.37 -3.92 17.93
CA SER A 35 -10.00 -4.04 19.25
C SER A 35 -10.22 -5.48 19.74
N ARG A 36 -10.08 -6.49 18.87
CA ARG A 36 -10.05 -7.90 19.29
C ARG A 36 -8.72 -8.32 19.92
N VAL A 37 -7.66 -7.51 19.76
CA VAL A 37 -6.33 -7.76 20.31
C VAL A 37 -6.03 -6.65 21.33
N PRO A 38 -6.13 -6.91 22.64
CA PRO A 38 -5.93 -5.88 23.67
C PRO A 38 -4.60 -5.13 23.53
N ASP A 39 -3.54 -5.86 23.18
CA ASP A 39 -2.21 -5.31 22.96
C ASP A 39 -2.15 -4.33 21.77
N SER A 40 -2.94 -4.56 20.72
CA SER A 40 -3.08 -3.63 19.58
C SER A 40 -3.56 -2.25 20.05
N VAL A 41 -4.64 -2.21 20.84
CA VAL A 41 -5.18 -0.97 21.39
C VAL A 41 -4.21 -0.33 22.39
N ARG A 42 -3.51 -1.15 23.18
CA ARG A 42 -2.49 -0.67 24.14
C ARG A 42 -1.32 0.01 23.40
N ILE A 43 -0.83 -0.58 22.31
CA ILE A 43 0.22 0.00 21.45
C ILE A 43 -0.26 1.30 20.84
N ALA A 44 -1.44 1.31 20.22
CA ALA A 44 -1.98 2.49 19.55
C ALA A 44 -2.08 3.68 20.51
N ARG A 45 -2.66 3.48 21.69
CA ARG A 45 -2.75 4.55 22.71
C ARG A 45 -1.39 5.02 23.20
N TYR A 46 -0.44 4.10 23.37
CA TYR A 46 0.92 4.44 23.77
C TYR A 46 1.61 5.32 22.71
N TYR A 47 1.56 4.90 21.45
CA TYR A 47 2.11 5.64 20.32
C TYR A 47 1.47 7.04 20.20
N MET A 48 0.14 7.12 20.24
CA MET A 48 -0.59 8.37 20.15
C MET A 48 -0.20 9.34 21.27
N LYS A 49 -0.11 8.87 22.52
CA LYS A 49 0.35 9.69 23.65
C LYS A 49 1.77 10.20 23.43
N LYS A 50 2.67 9.35 22.96
CA LYS A 50 4.08 9.70 22.73
C LYS A 50 4.29 10.71 21.59
N ARG A 51 3.41 10.68 20.58
CA ARG A 51 3.44 11.57 19.41
C ARG A 51 2.48 12.76 19.51
N ASN A 52 1.77 12.93 20.63
CA ASN A 52 0.73 13.94 20.82
C ASN A 52 -0.40 13.87 19.78
N ILE A 53 -0.71 12.67 19.27
CA ILE A 53 -1.81 12.45 18.32
C ILE A 53 -3.13 12.52 19.10
N PRO A 54 -4.13 13.32 18.65
CA PRO A 54 -5.42 13.43 19.32
C PRO A 54 -6.10 12.06 19.51
N ALA A 55 -6.64 11.80 20.70
CA ALA A 55 -7.31 10.52 20.99
C ALA A 55 -8.51 10.23 20.06
N SER A 56 -9.13 11.28 19.51
CA SER A 56 -10.18 11.21 18.48
C SER A 56 -9.71 10.54 17.20
N ASN A 57 -8.40 10.55 16.89
CA ASN A 57 -7.85 9.99 15.65
C ASN A 57 -7.66 8.46 15.72
N LEU A 58 -8.12 7.80 16.78
CA LEU A 58 -8.07 6.34 16.93
C LEU A 58 -9.29 5.67 16.31
N ILE A 59 -9.06 4.88 15.27
CA ILE A 59 -10.07 4.03 14.64
C ILE A 59 -9.90 2.60 15.16
N LYS A 60 -10.91 2.10 15.87
CA LYS A 60 -10.93 0.72 16.38
C LYS A 60 -11.69 -0.17 15.42
N VAL A 61 -11.00 -1.16 14.85
CA VAL A 61 -11.58 -2.19 13.98
C VAL A 61 -11.79 -3.48 14.75
N LYS A 62 -12.74 -4.32 14.30
CA LYS A 62 -13.03 -5.64 14.91
C LYS A 62 -12.80 -6.73 13.87
N ILE A 63 -11.55 -7.09 13.63
CA ILE A 63 -11.16 -8.05 12.57
C ILE A 63 -10.36 -9.23 13.15
N SER A 64 -10.32 -10.35 12.43
CA SER A 64 -9.41 -11.46 12.76
C SER A 64 -7.96 -10.99 12.93
N GLN A 65 -7.21 -11.60 13.85
CA GLN A 65 -5.77 -11.34 14.03
C GLN A 65 -4.90 -12.07 12.98
N LYS A 66 -5.51 -12.92 12.15
CA LYS A 66 -4.78 -13.60 11.07
C LYS A 66 -4.13 -12.57 10.13
N GLU A 67 -2.93 -12.89 9.67
CA GLU A 67 -2.20 -12.04 8.71
C GLU A 67 -2.95 -11.87 7.39
N ARG A 68 -3.84 -12.80 7.05
CA ARG A 68 -4.62 -12.80 5.82
C ARG A 68 -6.09 -12.53 6.13
N CYS A 69 -6.71 -11.61 5.38
CA CYS A 69 -8.15 -11.38 5.42
C CYS A 69 -8.76 -11.37 4.00
N PRO A 70 -9.99 -11.89 3.82
CA PRO A 70 -10.73 -11.72 2.57
C PRO A 70 -10.99 -10.25 2.24
N ARG A 71 -11.07 -9.92 0.95
CA ARG A 71 -11.34 -8.56 0.47
C ARG A 71 -12.63 -7.99 1.06
N GLU A 72 -13.69 -8.79 1.11
CA GLU A 72 -14.95 -8.35 1.72
C GLU A 72 -14.81 -8.04 3.22
N GLU A 73 -13.99 -8.82 3.94
CA GLU A 73 -13.73 -8.55 5.36
C GLU A 73 -12.95 -7.25 5.55
N TYR A 74 -11.94 -6.98 4.71
CA TYR A 74 -11.25 -5.68 4.67
C TYR A 74 -12.21 -4.52 4.39
N ARG A 75 -13.03 -4.64 3.34
CA ARG A 75 -13.98 -3.61 2.93
C ARG A 75 -14.93 -3.26 4.07
N ARG A 76 -15.52 -4.27 4.69
CA ARG A 76 -16.54 -4.09 5.73
C ARG A 76 -15.97 -3.69 7.08
N LEU A 77 -14.84 -4.26 7.49
CA LEU A 77 -14.34 -4.15 8.86
C LEU A 77 -13.18 -3.15 9.03
N ILE A 78 -12.53 -2.73 7.95
CA ILE A 78 -11.45 -1.71 7.98
C ILE A 78 -11.83 -0.49 7.13
N LEU A 79 -12.07 -0.68 5.84
CA LEU A 79 -12.28 0.44 4.91
C LEU A 79 -13.57 1.21 5.22
N ALA A 80 -14.68 0.53 5.48
CA ALA A 80 -15.95 1.19 5.79
C ALA A 80 -15.91 2.01 7.09
N PRO A 81 -15.36 1.50 8.22
CA PRO A 81 -15.12 2.32 9.41
C PRO A 81 -14.22 3.52 9.16
N LEU A 82 -13.16 3.36 8.37
CA LEU A 82 -12.27 4.46 7.98
C LEU A 82 -13.00 5.51 7.14
N LYS A 83 -13.74 5.11 6.10
CA LYS A 83 -14.54 6.04 5.28
C LYS A 83 -15.59 6.77 6.13
N ARG A 84 -16.27 6.07 7.04
CA ARG A 84 -17.22 6.69 7.96
C ARG A 84 -16.53 7.71 8.88
N PHE A 85 -15.34 7.40 9.37
CA PHE A 85 -14.55 8.34 10.17
C PHE A 85 -14.22 9.60 9.38
N LEU A 86 -13.75 9.45 8.14
CA LEU A 86 -13.40 10.57 7.27
C LEU A 86 -14.61 11.45 6.94
N VAL A 87 -15.78 10.86 6.68
CA VAL A 87 -17.03 11.60 6.42
C VAL A 87 -17.51 12.39 7.66
N LEU A 88 -17.26 11.87 8.86
CA LEU A 88 -17.62 12.54 10.11
C LEU A 88 -16.59 13.59 10.54
N ALA A 89 -15.43 13.64 9.90
CA ALA A 89 -14.46 14.69 10.14
C ALA A 89 -14.80 15.91 9.27
N ASP A 90 -14.79 17.10 9.87
CA ASP A 90 -15.13 18.35 9.17
C ASP A 90 -14.15 18.70 8.02
N ASP A 91 -12.94 18.17 8.08
CA ASP A 91 -11.89 18.31 7.06
C ASP A 91 -11.21 16.95 6.86
N ASP A 92 -11.65 16.21 5.85
CA ASP A 92 -11.06 14.91 5.54
C ASP A 92 -9.68 15.06 4.90
N GLU A 93 -9.43 16.12 4.11
CA GLU A 93 -8.12 16.42 3.48
C GLU A 93 -7.01 16.65 4.51
N LYS A 94 -7.37 17.08 5.73
CA LYS A 94 -6.46 17.18 6.87
C LYS A 94 -5.63 15.92 7.11
N PHE A 95 -6.22 14.74 7.00
CA PHE A 95 -5.52 13.51 7.33
C PHE A 95 -4.56 13.09 6.22
N ARG A 96 -3.28 12.95 6.52
CA ARG A 96 -2.26 12.64 5.49
C ARG A 96 -1.60 11.30 5.72
N CYS A 97 -1.67 10.79 6.95
CA CYS A 97 -1.04 9.54 7.33
C CYS A 97 -1.98 8.61 8.07
N ILE A 98 -1.88 7.32 7.77
CA ILE A 98 -2.50 6.23 8.53
C ILE A 98 -1.38 5.37 9.12
N VAL A 99 -1.47 5.10 10.41
CA VAL A 99 -0.61 4.16 11.13
C VAL A 99 -1.44 2.94 11.50
N THR A 100 -1.12 1.78 10.94
CA THR A 100 -1.64 0.50 11.42
C THR A 100 -0.75 0.00 12.57
N VAL A 101 -1.33 -0.75 13.50
CA VAL A 101 -0.57 -1.37 14.60
C VAL A 101 -0.74 -2.88 14.59
N TYR A 102 0.11 -3.59 15.32
CA TYR A 102 0.04 -5.04 15.55
C TYR A 102 -1.40 -5.54 15.70
N GLY A 103 -1.72 -6.65 15.02
CA GLY A 103 -3.05 -7.26 15.03
C GLY A 103 -3.99 -6.76 13.92
N VAL A 104 -3.59 -5.78 13.10
CA VAL A 104 -4.23 -5.50 11.81
C VAL A 104 -3.64 -6.45 10.74
N PRO A 105 -4.45 -7.11 9.89
CA PRO A 105 -3.95 -8.02 8.86
C PRO A 105 -2.89 -7.39 7.94
N LEU A 106 -2.06 -8.23 7.33
CA LEU A 106 -0.98 -7.84 6.42
C LEU A 106 -1.43 -7.93 4.96
N LEU A 107 -2.15 -9.00 4.63
CA LEU A 107 -2.49 -9.37 3.26
C LEU A 107 -4.00 -9.47 3.08
N ILE A 108 -4.50 -8.76 2.09
CA ILE A 108 -5.85 -8.96 1.57
C ILE A 108 -5.79 -10.02 0.48
N VAL A 109 -6.51 -11.11 0.69
CA VAL A 109 -6.69 -12.13 -0.35
C VAL A 109 -7.91 -11.80 -1.21
N PRO A 110 -7.91 -12.16 -2.50
CA PRO A 110 -9.10 -12.06 -3.34
C PRO A 110 -10.27 -12.78 -2.67
N ASP A 111 -11.48 -12.29 -2.90
CA ASP A 111 -12.67 -13.07 -2.57
C ASP A 111 -12.65 -14.36 -3.41
N ARG A 112 -13.32 -15.43 -2.92
CA ARG A 112 -13.47 -16.65 -3.72
C ARG A 112 -14.00 -16.27 -5.11
N LEU A 113 -13.45 -16.92 -6.14
CA LEU A 113 -13.97 -16.79 -7.49
C LEU A 113 -15.47 -17.07 -7.46
N ASP A 114 -16.22 -16.26 -8.18
CA ASP A 114 -17.60 -16.57 -8.53
C ASP A 114 -17.65 -17.98 -9.15
N GLU A 115 -18.63 -18.80 -8.76
CA GLU A 115 -18.73 -20.21 -9.20
C GLU A 115 -18.69 -20.32 -10.72
N GLU A 116 -19.28 -19.34 -11.44
CA GLU A 116 -19.27 -19.31 -12.90
C GLU A 116 -17.85 -19.05 -13.46
N LYS A 117 -17.11 -18.12 -12.85
CA LYS A 117 -15.71 -17.86 -13.21
C LYS A 117 -14.82 -19.05 -12.89
N GLU A 118 -15.05 -19.71 -11.77
CA GLU A 118 -14.31 -20.91 -11.38
C GLU A 118 -14.57 -22.06 -12.37
N LYS A 119 -15.82 -22.32 -12.72
CA LYS A 119 -16.20 -23.29 -13.78
C LYS A 119 -15.52 -22.95 -15.11
N ARG A 120 -15.52 -21.67 -15.50
CA ARG A 120 -14.89 -21.20 -16.74
C ARG A 120 -13.36 -21.36 -16.71
N LEU A 121 -12.73 -21.09 -15.58
CA LEU A 121 -11.29 -21.27 -15.38
C LEU A 121 -10.91 -22.75 -15.45
N VAL A 122 -11.67 -23.63 -14.79
CA VAL A 122 -11.49 -25.09 -14.84
C VAL A 122 -11.65 -25.60 -16.26
N ALA A 123 -12.71 -25.21 -16.96
CA ALA A 123 -12.95 -25.61 -18.35
C ALA A 123 -11.80 -25.18 -19.28
N LYS A 124 -11.30 -23.94 -19.13
CA LYS A 124 -10.17 -23.42 -19.92
C LYS A 124 -8.85 -24.14 -19.60
N ARG A 125 -8.61 -24.50 -18.34
CA ARG A 125 -7.44 -25.31 -17.94
C ARG A 125 -7.49 -26.70 -18.56
N LEU A 126 -8.65 -27.35 -18.55
CA LEU A 126 -8.81 -28.67 -19.18
C LEU A 126 -8.59 -28.57 -20.70
N PHE A 127 -9.12 -27.54 -21.34
CA PHE A 127 -8.91 -27.30 -22.76
C PHE A 127 -7.43 -27.03 -23.10
N LEU A 128 -6.72 -26.28 -22.25
CA LEU A 128 -5.29 -26.05 -22.39
C LEU A 128 -4.49 -27.36 -22.34
N GLU A 129 -4.81 -28.25 -21.39
CA GLU A 129 -4.17 -29.57 -21.31
C GLU A 129 -4.48 -30.45 -22.53
N MET A 130 -5.72 -30.44 -23.04
CA MET A 130 -6.05 -31.13 -24.28
C MET A 130 -5.24 -30.61 -25.48
N LEU A 131 -5.06 -29.29 -25.61
CA LEU A 131 -4.26 -28.71 -26.69
C LEU A 131 -2.78 -29.09 -26.58
N LYS A 132 -2.22 -29.10 -25.36
CA LYS A 132 -0.85 -29.57 -25.12
C LYS A 132 -0.69 -31.03 -25.52
N HIS A 133 -1.63 -31.90 -25.14
CA HIS A 133 -1.60 -33.30 -25.54
C HIS A 133 -1.69 -33.46 -27.07
N LYS A 134 -2.57 -32.71 -27.74
CA LYS A 134 -2.64 -32.70 -29.21
C LYS A 134 -1.33 -32.24 -29.86
N LEU A 135 -0.65 -31.25 -29.27
CA LEU A 135 0.65 -30.78 -29.75
C LEU A 135 1.71 -31.87 -29.65
N GLU A 136 1.77 -32.62 -28.55
CA GLU A 136 2.72 -33.73 -28.41
C GLU A 136 2.43 -34.85 -29.41
N MET A 137 1.17 -35.26 -29.56
CA MET A 137 0.78 -36.25 -30.57
C MET A 137 1.12 -35.79 -32.00
N ALA A 138 0.87 -34.52 -32.34
CA ALA A 138 1.21 -33.99 -33.65
C ALA A 138 2.71 -34.00 -33.93
N LYS A 139 3.56 -33.81 -32.89
CA LYS A 139 5.01 -33.94 -33.02
C LYS A 139 5.44 -35.40 -33.21
N GLU A 140 4.85 -36.32 -32.45
CA GLU A 140 5.13 -37.76 -32.55
C GLU A 140 4.71 -38.34 -33.91
N GLU A 141 3.55 -37.92 -34.43
CA GLU A 141 3.05 -38.31 -35.75
C GLU A 141 3.77 -37.61 -36.92
N GLY A 142 4.74 -36.72 -36.65
CA GLY A 142 5.49 -35.99 -37.68
C GLY A 142 4.62 -35.07 -38.54
N LYS A 143 3.59 -34.45 -37.96
CA LYS A 143 2.70 -33.51 -38.68
C LYS A 143 3.47 -32.29 -39.19
N GLU A 144 2.92 -31.69 -40.24
CA GLU A 144 3.48 -30.49 -40.86
C GLU A 144 3.69 -29.36 -39.86
N LYS A 145 4.75 -28.57 -40.10
CA LYS A 145 5.15 -27.45 -39.24
C LYS A 145 4.02 -26.43 -39.03
N GLU A 146 3.20 -26.20 -40.05
CA GLU A 146 2.06 -25.28 -39.98
C GLU A 146 1.02 -25.72 -38.94
N VAL A 147 0.75 -27.03 -38.83
CA VAL A 147 -0.18 -27.60 -37.85
C VAL A 147 0.37 -27.44 -36.43
N ILE A 148 1.68 -27.69 -36.25
CA ILE A 148 2.37 -27.52 -34.98
C ILE A 148 2.35 -26.05 -34.53
N ASP A 149 2.61 -25.12 -35.44
CA ASP A 149 2.65 -23.69 -35.12
C ASP A 149 1.23 -23.12 -34.86
N ALA A 150 0.21 -23.63 -35.56
CA ALA A 150 -1.19 -23.33 -35.24
C ALA A 150 -1.57 -23.79 -33.82
N LEU A 151 -1.22 -25.02 -33.44
CA LEU A 151 -1.47 -25.55 -32.09
C LEU A 151 -0.75 -24.74 -31.00
N LYS A 152 0.51 -24.33 -31.23
CA LYS A 152 1.22 -23.45 -30.30
C LYS A 152 0.52 -22.10 -30.12
N LYS A 153 0.04 -21.50 -31.21
CA LYS A 153 -0.71 -20.24 -31.17
C LYS A 153 -2.00 -20.36 -30.37
N ASP A 154 -2.72 -21.46 -30.54
CA ASP A 154 -3.94 -21.75 -29.76
C ASP A 154 -3.63 -21.98 -28.28
N ILE A 155 -2.57 -22.72 -27.97
CA ILE A 155 -2.07 -22.91 -26.60
C ILE A 155 -1.73 -21.56 -25.96
N ASP A 156 -0.99 -20.70 -26.66
CA ASP A 156 -0.59 -19.39 -26.16
C ASP A 156 -1.82 -18.51 -25.89
N LYS A 157 -2.81 -18.52 -26.80
CA LYS A 157 -4.07 -17.79 -26.63
C LYS A 157 -4.86 -18.29 -25.41
N VAL A 158 -5.04 -19.61 -25.28
CA VAL A 158 -5.80 -20.19 -24.15
C VAL A 158 -5.04 -20.00 -22.85
N ARG A 159 -3.70 -20.09 -22.86
CA ARG A 159 -2.86 -19.79 -21.71
C ARG A 159 -3.04 -18.34 -21.25
N ASP A 160 -3.11 -17.39 -22.17
CA ASP A 160 -3.39 -15.99 -21.85
C ASP A 160 -4.81 -15.78 -21.30
N GLU A 161 -5.80 -16.52 -21.80
CA GLU A 161 -7.17 -16.51 -21.26
C GLU A 161 -7.22 -17.11 -19.84
N VAL A 162 -6.55 -18.25 -19.61
CA VAL A 162 -6.41 -18.88 -18.28
C VAL A 162 -5.70 -17.95 -17.33
N ARG A 163 -4.66 -17.26 -17.81
CA ARG A 163 -3.95 -16.24 -17.03
C ARG A 163 -4.91 -15.12 -16.63
N LYS A 164 -5.61 -14.50 -17.58
CA LYS A 164 -6.60 -13.43 -17.30
C LYS A 164 -7.75 -13.88 -16.38
N LEU A 165 -8.18 -15.13 -16.46
CA LEU A 165 -9.25 -15.71 -15.65
C LEU A 165 -8.76 -16.15 -14.25
N GLY A 166 -7.53 -16.61 -14.14
CA GLY A 166 -6.92 -17.15 -12.92
C GLY A 166 -6.08 -16.14 -12.13
N GLU A 167 -5.64 -15.06 -12.77
CA GLU A 167 -5.13 -13.86 -12.13
C GLU A 167 -6.29 -13.15 -11.44
N THR A 168 -6.67 -13.65 -10.27
CA THR A 168 -7.03 -12.72 -9.21
C THR A 168 -5.72 -12.17 -8.63
N GLU A 169 -4.95 -11.42 -9.44
CA GLU A 169 -3.87 -10.53 -8.95
C GLU A 169 -4.44 -9.34 -8.16
N GLN A 170 -5.57 -9.58 -7.50
CA GLN A 170 -6.20 -8.65 -6.61
C GLN A 170 -5.55 -8.77 -5.23
N ALA A 171 -4.78 -9.84 -4.92
CA ALA A 171 -4.08 -9.92 -3.64
C ALA A 171 -3.23 -8.67 -3.40
N ALA A 172 -3.41 -8.02 -2.25
CA ALA A 172 -2.79 -6.73 -1.98
C ALA A 172 -2.38 -6.62 -0.52
N SER A 173 -1.28 -5.91 -0.26
CA SER A 173 -0.98 -5.49 1.11
C SER A 173 -2.11 -4.60 1.63
N VAL A 174 -2.53 -4.81 2.88
CA VAL A 174 -3.48 -3.92 3.56
C VAL A 174 -2.98 -2.48 3.55
N ASP A 175 -1.67 -2.28 3.68
CA ASP A 175 -1.09 -0.95 3.73
C ASP A 175 -1.18 -0.25 2.37
N SER A 176 -0.98 -0.96 1.27
CA SER A 176 -1.15 -0.42 -0.09
C SER A 176 -2.61 -0.07 -0.40
N GLU A 177 -3.55 -0.82 0.13
CA GLU A 177 -4.99 -0.57 -0.05
C GLU A 177 -5.49 0.59 0.79
N LEU A 178 -4.94 0.76 2.00
CA LEU A 178 -5.18 1.93 2.82
C LEU A 178 -4.63 3.20 2.18
N SER A 179 -3.51 3.12 1.44
CA SER A 179 -3.01 4.25 0.64
C SER A 179 -4.05 4.76 -0.36
N LEU A 180 -4.98 3.91 -0.82
CA LEU A 180 -6.03 4.23 -1.78
C LEU A 180 -7.41 4.39 -1.13
N ALA A 181 -7.51 4.53 0.20
CA ALA A 181 -8.80 4.55 0.91
C ALA A 181 -9.75 5.69 0.50
N ARG A 182 -9.24 6.82 -0.03
CA ARG A 182 -10.06 7.93 -0.56
C ARG A 182 -10.55 7.71 -2.00
N PHE A 183 -10.11 6.66 -2.67
CA PHE A 183 -10.52 6.38 -4.04
C PHE A 183 -11.78 5.52 -4.01
N ASP A 184 -12.81 5.93 -4.76
CA ASP A 184 -14.04 5.15 -4.87
C ASP A 184 -13.89 3.97 -5.82
N LYS A 185 -13.08 4.15 -6.87
CA LYS A 185 -12.79 3.13 -7.88
C LYS A 185 -11.33 3.20 -8.27
N TYR A 186 -10.68 2.05 -8.31
CA TYR A 186 -9.33 1.85 -8.83
C TYR A 186 -9.19 0.41 -9.31
N ARG A 187 -8.20 0.16 -10.16
CA ARG A 187 -7.87 -1.19 -10.62
C ARG A 187 -7.26 -1.98 -9.47
N LEU A 188 -7.78 -3.19 -9.22
CA LEU A 188 -7.26 -4.06 -8.17
C LEU A 188 -6.08 -4.91 -8.67
N GLU A 189 -6.01 -5.11 -9.98
CA GLU A 189 -5.00 -5.91 -10.63
C GLU A 189 -3.71 -5.11 -10.88
N MET A 190 -2.58 -5.81 -10.74
CA MET A 190 -1.25 -5.33 -11.08
C MET A 190 -0.81 -4.09 -10.29
N TRP A 191 0.35 -3.56 -10.67
CA TRP A 191 0.93 -2.35 -10.11
C TRP A 191 0.18 -1.09 -10.57
N LEU A 192 -0.03 -0.16 -9.64
CA LEU A 192 -0.45 1.21 -9.93
C LEU A 192 0.74 2.16 -9.81
N PRO A 193 0.86 3.17 -10.69
CA PRO A 193 1.95 4.13 -10.61
C PRO A 193 1.84 4.95 -9.32
N ASN A 194 2.91 4.95 -8.51
CA ASN A 194 2.99 5.78 -7.31
C ASN A 194 3.13 7.26 -7.72
N PRO A 195 2.16 8.14 -7.43
CA PRO A 195 2.24 9.54 -7.84
C PRO A 195 3.38 10.31 -7.16
N TYR A 196 3.90 9.81 -6.02
CA TYR A 196 5.05 10.39 -5.32
C TYR A 196 6.40 9.98 -5.91
N PHE A 197 6.46 8.96 -6.77
CA PHE A 197 7.71 8.53 -7.37
C PHE A 197 8.27 9.59 -8.33
N VAL A 198 9.52 9.99 -8.11
CA VAL A 198 10.18 11.07 -8.86
C VAL A 198 10.23 10.76 -10.37
N GLY A 199 10.42 9.49 -10.74
CA GLY A 199 10.46 9.08 -12.15
C GLY A 199 9.16 9.31 -12.92
N TYR A 200 8.01 9.43 -12.23
CA TYR A 200 6.71 9.72 -12.87
C TYR A 200 6.36 11.21 -12.90
N GLN A 201 7.26 12.10 -12.45
CA GLN A 201 7.03 13.54 -12.42
C GLN A 201 6.92 14.20 -13.80
N LYS A 202 7.34 13.56 -14.88
CA LYS A 202 7.05 14.06 -16.24
C LYS A 202 5.55 14.05 -16.58
N ASN A 203 4.74 13.29 -15.84
CA ASN A 203 3.28 13.20 -15.97
C ASN A 203 2.52 14.07 -14.93
N LYS A 204 3.15 15.15 -14.43
CA LYS A 204 2.64 16.01 -13.34
C LYS A 204 1.16 16.38 -13.46
N GLY A 205 0.66 16.73 -14.64
CA GLY A 205 -0.75 17.15 -14.81
C GLY A 205 -1.79 16.08 -14.45
N LYS A 206 -1.53 14.79 -14.74
CA LYS A 206 -2.50 13.70 -14.50
C LYS A 206 -2.39 13.09 -13.10
N LEU A 207 -1.19 13.07 -12.52
CA LEU A 207 -0.92 12.39 -11.24
C LEU A 207 -0.96 13.33 -10.01
N VAL A 208 -0.73 14.64 -10.18
CA VAL A 208 -0.74 15.60 -9.07
C VAL A 208 -2.11 15.73 -8.37
N PRO A 209 -3.25 15.76 -9.09
CA PRO A 209 -4.57 15.73 -8.44
C PRO A 209 -4.80 14.48 -7.58
N LEU A 210 -4.11 13.37 -7.90
CA LEU A 210 -4.22 12.12 -7.16
C LEU A 210 -3.37 12.11 -5.88
N LYS A 211 -2.29 12.91 -5.80
CA LYS A 211 -1.39 12.93 -4.63
C LYS A 211 -2.13 13.23 -3.34
N LYS A 212 -2.98 14.26 -3.32
CA LYS A 212 -3.74 14.64 -2.11
C LYS A 212 -4.70 13.55 -1.63
N ARG A 213 -5.12 12.66 -2.53
CA ARG A 213 -6.03 11.55 -2.22
C ARG A 213 -5.29 10.31 -1.69
N VAL A 214 -3.98 10.22 -1.87
CA VAL A 214 -3.19 9.07 -1.41
C VAL A 214 -2.75 9.27 0.04
N PHE A 215 -3.00 8.28 0.90
CA PHE A 215 -2.46 8.27 2.26
C PHE A 215 -1.02 7.77 2.29
N MET A 216 -0.19 8.43 3.10
CA MET A 216 1.03 7.80 3.61
C MET A 216 0.62 6.72 4.61
N VAL A 217 1.04 5.47 4.41
CA VAL A 217 0.72 4.39 5.34
C VAL A 217 2.00 3.86 5.97
N SER A 218 1.97 3.71 7.28
CA SER A 218 3.04 3.09 8.06
C SER A 218 2.46 2.09 9.03
N ARG A 219 3.31 1.21 9.54
CA ARG A 219 2.90 0.09 10.38
C ARG A 219 3.83 -0.03 11.58
N LEU A 220 3.25 -0.11 12.77
CA LEU A 220 3.95 -0.41 14.02
C LEU A 220 3.63 -1.85 14.44
N ASP A 221 4.50 -2.76 14.04
CA ASP A 221 4.29 -4.20 14.20
C ASP A 221 5.52 -4.89 14.78
N GLY A 222 5.30 -6.03 15.43
CA GLY A 222 6.33 -6.77 16.14
C GLY A 222 5.75 -7.98 16.88
N PRO A 223 6.61 -8.91 17.35
CA PRO A 223 6.18 -10.17 17.95
C PRO A 223 5.38 -9.99 19.25
N ASP A 224 5.63 -8.90 19.99
CA ASP A 224 4.93 -8.59 21.23
C ASP A 224 4.90 -7.08 21.53
N TYR A 225 4.10 -6.70 22.53
CA TYR A 225 3.97 -5.32 22.99
C TYR A 225 5.30 -4.66 23.39
N LYS A 226 6.18 -5.38 24.10
CA LYS A 226 7.43 -4.83 24.62
C LYS A 226 8.35 -4.45 23.46
N THR A 227 8.38 -5.27 22.41
CA THR A 227 9.14 -5.02 21.19
C THR A 227 8.63 -3.79 20.46
N VAL A 228 7.32 -3.68 20.23
CA VAL A 228 6.76 -2.50 19.55
C VAL A 228 6.91 -1.22 20.39
N LYS A 229 6.74 -1.32 21.71
CA LYS A 229 7.00 -0.22 22.63
C LYS A 229 8.44 0.28 22.51
N ARG A 230 9.42 -0.64 22.45
CA ARG A 230 10.83 -0.31 22.25
C ARG A 230 11.05 0.39 20.91
N ILE A 231 10.47 -0.09 19.81
CA ILE A 231 10.55 0.58 18.49
C ILE A 231 10.09 2.04 18.59
N ILE A 232 8.97 2.29 19.28
CA ILE A 232 8.45 3.65 19.48
C ILE A 232 9.41 4.48 20.33
N ASP A 233 9.87 3.95 21.47
CA ASP A 233 10.73 4.68 22.41
C ASP A 233 12.09 4.99 21.82
N ASP A 234 12.72 4.03 21.14
CA ASP A 234 14.03 4.18 20.50
C ASP A 234 13.95 5.22 19.38
N SER A 235 12.88 5.19 18.56
CA SER A 235 12.69 6.19 17.49
C SER A 235 12.62 7.61 18.06
N ILE A 236 11.89 7.81 19.15
CA ILE A 236 11.76 9.13 19.80
C ILE A 236 13.07 9.54 20.48
N ALA A 237 13.78 8.59 21.10
CA ALA A 237 15.07 8.86 21.70
C ALA A 237 16.08 9.33 20.66
N VAL A 238 16.11 8.68 19.49
CA VAL A 238 16.97 9.05 18.36
C VAL A 238 16.57 10.39 17.76
N GLU A 239 15.28 10.67 17.57
CA GLU A 239 14.82 11.98 17.07
C GLU A 239 15.27 13.13 17.98
N ASN A 240 15.27 12.93 19.30
CA ASN A 240 15.69 13.96 20.26
C ASN A 240 17.22 14.12 20.37
N ARG A 241 17.97 13.03 20.22
CA ARG A 241 19.42 13.01 20.45
C ARG A 241 20.25 13.13 19.16
N GLY A 242 19.63 12.87 18.01
CA GLY A 242 20.30 12.62 16.75
C GLY A 242 20.82 11.18 16.64
N LEU A 243 21.04 10.74 15.40
CA LEU A 243 21.72 9.48 15.08
C LEU A 243 23.13 9.79 14.59
N THR A 244 24.14 9.12 15.13
CA THR A 244 25.53 9.22 14.68
C THR A 244 26.04 7.86 14.24
N GLY A 245 26.86 7.82 13.19
CA GLY A 245 27.40 6.58 12.63
C GLY A 245 27.52 6.60 11.10
N ILE A 246 27.85 5.45 10.54
CA ILE A 246 27.97 5.26 9.09
C ILE A 246 26.63 4.73 8.56
N ALA A 247 26.02 5.46 7.63
CA ALA A 247 24.86 4.99 6.89
C ALA A 247 25.32 4.29 5.60
N TYR A 248 24.90 3.05 5.42
CA TYR A 248 25.13 2.29 4.19
C TYR A 248 23.90 2.39 3.29
N PHE A 249 24.09 2.93 2.09
CA PHE A 249 23.05 3.00 1.06
C PHE A 249 23.41 2.04 -0.06
N ASP A 250 22.60 1.01 -0.28
CA ASP A 250 22.74 0.14 -1.45
C ASP A 250 22.23 0.90 -2.68
N ALA A 251 23.15 1.22 -3.58
CA ALA A 251 22.85 1.93 -4.81
C ALA A 251 22.09 1.08 -5.86
N ARG A 252 21.93 -0.24 -5.65
CA ARG A 252 21.27 -1.21 -6.54
C ARG A 252 21.61 -1.07 -8.04
N TYR A 253 22.41 -2.01 -8.55
CA TYR A 253 22.80 -2.23 -9.96
C TYR A 253 23.54 -1.07 -10.67
N PRO A 254 24.71 -1.32 -11.30
CA PRO A 254 25.59 -0.27 -11.84
C PRO A 254 25.14 0.37 -13.18
N ASN A 255 24.05 -0.07 -13.80
CA ASN A 255 23.71 0.34 -15.18
C ASN A 255 22.22 0.70 -15.35
N VAL A 256 21.82 1.89 -14.89
CA VAL A 256 20.54 2.53 -15.28
C VAL A 256 20.84 3.90 -15.89
#